data_AF-A0A0T5PDE3-F1
#
_entry.id   AF-A0A0T5PDE3-F1
#
_cell.length_a   1.000
_cell.length_b   1.000
_cell.length_c   1.000
_cell.angle_alpha   90.00
_cell.angle_beta   90.00
_cell.angle_gamma   90.00
#
_symmetry.space_group_name_H-M   'P 1'
#
loop_
_entity.id
_entity.type
_entity.pdbx_description
1 polymer ?
#
loop_
_entity_poly.entity_id
_entity_poly.type
_entity_poly.pdbx_seq_one_letter_code
_entity_poly.pdbx_strand_id
1 'polypeptide(L)'
;MTTTTDKKNTGGRPPRYNLEQVHAAITSLINGGTPRDEIDAAAVKTVLCEQLGISKGIDTRSLESPVDHVLSSIAEEEEGRLIGALPEKARTSIESIVGAMTRELQLLVAQQNAVCLAKAQEECEELRRDKTNANWRIKELETKIHDQARQIEEISDLSERKQAENAVLQSDMAELRNEIEHLRSAGNSVDRLLSELKKSEARDEIRSVISEIMSGVVESERNPSMP
;
A
#
# COMPACT_ATOMS: atom_id res chain seq x y z
N MET A 1 -24.44 -37.58 -31.32
CA MET A 1 -24.36 -36.12 -31.50
C MET A 1 -23.08 -35.63 -30.85
N THR A 2 -22.04 -35.38 -31.65
CA THR A 2 -20.91 -34.53 -31.27
C THR A 2 -20.45 -33.85 -32.55
N THR A 3 -20.74 -32.56 -32.62
CA THR A 3 -20.39 -31.63 -33.67
C THR A 3 -18.90 -31.32 -33.59
N THR A 4 -18.12 -31.84 -34.53
CA THR A 4 -16.74 -31.40 -34.75
C THR A 4 -16.76 -30.12 -35.57
N THR A 5 -16.13 -29.10 -35.01
CA THR A 5 -16.12 -27.72 -35.46
C THR A 5 -15.25 -27.55 -36.69
N ASP A 6 -15.88 -27.21 -37.81
CA ASP A 6 -15.25 -26.67 -39.01
C ASP A 6 -14.42 -25.41 -38.66
N LYS A 7 -13.10 -25.52 -38.70
CA LYS A 7 -12.20 -24.37 -38.64
C LYS A 7 -11.91 -23.86 -40.06
N LYS A 8 -12.63 -22.79 -40.38
CA LYS A 8 -12.32 -21.64 -41.26
C LYS A 8 -11.18 -21.78 -42.29
N ASN A 9 -11.63 -21.77 -43.55
CA ASN A 9 -10.91 -21.52 -44.81
C ASN A 9 -9.76 -20.50 -44.73
N THR A 10 -8.53 -20.96 -44.97
CA THR A 10 -7.45 -20.15 -45.56
C THR A 10 -7.62 -20.21 -47.08
N GLY A 11 -7.86 -19.05 -47.72
CA GLY A 11 -8.21 -18.91 -49.13
C GLY A 11 -7.09 -19.27 -50.11
N GLY A 12 -6.75 -20.54 -50.20
CA GLY A 12 -5.88 -21.12 -51.23
C GLY A 12 -6.64 -22.17 -52.06
N ARG A 13 -6.14 -22.43 -53.27
CA ARG A 13 -6.61 -23.57 -54.09
C ARG A 13 -6.53 -24.85 -53.23
N PRO A 14 -7.57 -25.70 -53.20
CA PRO A 14 -7.55 -26.93 -52.41
C PRO A 14 -6.30 -27.76 -52.70
N PRO A 15 -5.72 -28.43 -51.69
CA PRO A 15 -4.61 -29.35 -51.89
C PRO A 15 -4.97 -30.36 -52.99
N ARG A 16 -4.00 -30.72 -53.84
CA ARG A 16 -4.23 -31.68 -54.94
C ARG A 16 -4.38 -33.13 -54.47
N TYR A 17 -4.32 -33.35 -53.16
CA TYR A 17 -4.40 -34.64 -52.49
C TYR A 17 -5.41 -34.54 -51.34
N ASN A 18 -6.04 -35.67 -50.98
CA ASN A 18 -6.86 -35.79 -49.77
C ASN A 18 -6.10 -36.59 -48.68
N LEU A 19 -6.61 -36.55 -47.45
CA LEU A 19 -5.99 -37.25 -46.32
C LEU A 19 -5.99 -38.78 -46.49
N GLU A 20 -7.02 -39.33 -47.15
CA GLU A 20 -7.12 -40.76 -47.45
C GLU A 20 -6.02 -41.25 -48.42
N GLN A 21 -5.64 -40.42 -49.39
CA GLN A 21 -4.54 -40.68 -50.32
C GLN A 21 -3.20 -40.63 -49.60
N VAL A 22 -3.02 -39.70 -48.65
CA VAL A 22 -1.83 -39.65 -47.79
C VAL A 22 -1.75 -40.91 -46.92
N HIS A 23 -2.88 -41.33 -46.33
CA HIS A 23 -2.98 -42.59 -45.60
C HIS A 23 -2.66 -43.82 -46.47
N ALA A 24 -3.21 -43.88 -47.68
CA ALA A 24 -2.93 -44.97 -48.62
C ALA A 24 -1.45 -45.01 -49.03
N ALA A 25 -0.84 -43.85 -49.27
CA ALA A 25 0.57 -43.74 -49.61
C ALA A 25 1.47 -44.21 -48.44
N ILE A 26 1.20 -43.75 -47.23
CA ILE A 26 1.92 -44.15 -46.01
C ILE A 26 1.74 -45.66 -45.75
N THR A 27 0.52 -46.18 -45.87
CA THR A 27 0.23 -47.61 -45.72
C THR A 27 1.00 -48.45 -46.75
N SER A 28 1.10 -47.97 -47.99
CA SER A 28 1.88 -48.64 -49.03
C SER A 28 3.38 -48.67 -48.71
N LEU A 29 3.94 -47.59 -48.16
CA LEU A 29 5.34 -47.53 -47.71
C LEU A 29 5.60 -48.51 -46.55
N ILE A 30 4.71 -48.53 -45.55
CA ILE A 30 4.80 -49.47 -44.41
C ILE A 30 4.74 -50.92 -44.89
N ASN A 31 3.80 -51.25 -45.77
CA ASN A 31 3.65 -52.60 -46.34
C ASN A 31 4.82 -52.97 -47.26
N GLY A 32 5.47 -51.98 -47.88
CA GLY A 32 6.70 -52.12 -48.64
C GLY A 32 7.95 -52.35 -47.79
N GLY A 33 7.82 -52.33 -46.45
CA GLY A 33 8.91 -52.58 -45.51
C GLY A 33 9.69 -51.32 -45.10
N THR A 34 9.21 -50.12 -45.45
CA THR A 34 9.83 -48.88 -44.98
C THR A 34 9.53 -48.69 -43.48
N PRO A 35 10.56 -48.51 -42.62
CA PRO A 35 10.36 -48.19 -41.21
C PRO A 35 9.59 -46.87 -41.05
N ARG A 36 8.68 -46.78 -40.09
CA ARG A 36 7.87 -45.56 -39.89
C ARG A 36 8.72 -44.31 -39.63
N ASP A 37 9.84 -44.47 -38.94
CA ASP A 37 10.76 -43.39 -38.59
C ASP A 37 11.47 -42.80 -39.84
N GLU A 38 11.43 -43.52 -40.96
CA GLU A 38 12.03 -43.13 -42.25
C GLU A 38 10.98 -42.62 -43.26
N ILE A 39 9.69 -42.61 -42.89
CA ILE A 39 8.63 -42.11 -43.75
C ILE A 39 8.52 -40.59 -43.60
N ASP A 40 9.11 -39.85 -44.53
CA ASP A 40 9.02 -38.40 -44.57
C ASP A 40 8.08 -37.88 -45.68
N ALA A 41 7.84 -36.57 -45.68
CA ALA A 41 6.99 -35.92 -46.68
C ALA A 41 7.51 -36.10 -48.12
N ALA A 42 8.80 -36.35 -48.33
CA ALA A 42 9.38 -36.57 -49.65
C ALA A 42 9.09 -38.00 -50.16
N ALA A 43 9.22 -39.01 -49.30
CA ALA A 43 8.86 -40.39 -49.58
C ALA A 43 7.36 -40.50 -49.89
N VAL A 44 6.51 -39.87 -49.07
CA VAL A 44 5.06 -39.84 -49.29
C VAL A 44 4.71 -39.10 -50.57
N LYS A 45 5.36 -37.96 -50.87
CA LYS A 45 5.18 -37.24 -52.14
C LYS A 45 5.51 -38.12 -53.34
N THR A 46 6.58 -38.92 -53.26
CA THR A 46 7.02 -39.81 -54.34
C THR A 46 5.93 -40.84 -54.64
N VAL A 47 5.40 -41.50 -53.61
CA VAL A 47 4.30 -42.46 -53.75
C VAL A 47 3.01 -41.80 -54.26
N LEU A 48 2.66 -40.61 -53.75
CA LEU A 48 1.49 -39.86 -54.22
C LEU A 48 1.59 -39.51 -55.72
N CYS A 49 2.78 -39.14 -56.20
CA CYS A 49 2.99 -38.75 -57.59
C CYS A 49 3.13 -39.94 -58.54
N GLU A 50 3.84 -41.00 -58.13
CA GLU A 50 4.20 -42.12 -59.00
C GLU A 50 3.16 -43.24 -58.98
N GLN A 51 2.56 -43.53 -57.82
CA GLN A 51 1.64 -44.66 -57.65
C GLN A 51 0.17 -44.22 -57.64
N LEU A 52 -0.13 -43.05 -57.08
CA LEU A 52 -1.50 -42.52 -56.98
C LEU A 52 -1.83 -41.46 -58.06
N GLY A 53 -0.89 -41.17 -58.97
CA GLY A 53 -1.12 -40.33 -60.14
C GLY A 53 -1.39 -38.85 -59.84
N ILE A 54 -1.04 -38.38 -58.65
CA ILE A 54 -1.25 -36.99 -58.25
C ILE A 54 -0.18 -36.10 -58.90
N SER A 55 -0.55 -34.86 -59.23
CA SER A 55 0.34 -33.94 -59.94
C SER A 55 1.68 -33.73 -59.20
N LYS A 56 2.80 -33.77 -59.94
CA LYS A 56 4.18 -33.54 -59.45
C LYS A 56 4.43 -32.20 -58.74
N GLY A 57 3.53 -31.22 -58.89
CA GLY A 57 3.61 -29.90 -58.26
C GLY A 57 3.16 -29.81 -56.80
N ILE A 58 3.08 -30.92 -56.05
CA ILE A 58 2.80 -30.87 -54.60
C ILE A 58 4.01 -30.27 -53.88
N ASP A 59 3.78 -29.32 -52.98
CA ASP A 59 4.82 -28.80 -52.10
C ASP A 59 5.08 -29.78 -50.95
N THR A 60 6.35 -30.18 -50.76
CA THR A 60 6.74 -31.11 -49.67
C THR A 60 6.44 -30.52 -48.30
N ARG A 61 6.61 -29.21 -48.13
CA ARG A 61 6.31 -28.53 -46.85
C ARG A 61 4.82 -28.59 -46.49
N SER A 62 3.95 -28.59 -47.50
CA SER A 62 2.50 -28.73 -47.27
C SER A 62 2.08 -30.14 -46.88
N LEU A 63 2.93 -31.15 -47.15
CA LEU A 63 2.69 -32.56 -46.82
C LEU A 63 3.22 -32.95 -45.44
N GLU A 64 4.15 -32.22 -44.84
CA GLU A 64 4.73 -32.53 -43.52
C GLU A 64 3.66 -32.73 -42.45
N SER A 65 2.81 -31.72 -42.21
CA SER A 65 1.76 -31.83 -41.18
C SER A 65 0.72 -32.93 -41.44
N PRO A 66 0.19 -33.13 -42.68
CA PRO A 66 -0.65 -34.27 -42.99
C PRO A 66 0.02 -35.64 -42.79
N VAL A 67 1.30 -35.76 -43.11
CA VAL A 67 2.07 -37.00 -42.93
C VAL A 67 2.27 -37.30 -41.45
N ASP A 68 2.70 -36.31 -40.66
CA ASP A 68 2.87 -36.45 -39.20
C ASP A 68 1.57 -36.84 -38.50
N HIS A 69 0.45 -36.22 -38.89
CA HIS A 69 -0.86 -36.52 -38.35
C HIS A 69 -1.29 -37.95 -38.65
N VAL A 70 -1.11 -38.41 -39.89
CA VAL A 70 -1.48 -39.78 -40.28
C VAL A 70 -0.56 -40.82 -39.64
N LEU A 71 0.75 -40.55 -39.55
CA LEU A 71 1.69 -41.44 -38.86
C LEU A 71 1.34 -41.57 -37.37
N SER A 72 0.97 -40.46 -36.73
CA SER A 72 0.52 -40.44 -35.33
C SER A 72 -0.79 -41.23 -35.16
N SER A 73 -1.77 -41.04 -36.04
CA SER A 73 -3.04 -41.80 -36.03
C SER A 73 -2.81 -43.30 -36.21
N ILE A 74 -1.94 -43.71 -37.13
CA ILE A 74 -1.60 -45.12 -37.35
C ILE A 74 -0.88 -45.70 -36.12
N ALA A 75 0.00 -44.92 -35.48
CA ALA A 75 0.69 -45.33 -34.25
C ALA A 75 -0.30 -45.52 -33.09
N GLU A 76 -1.24 -44.60 -32.88
CA GLU A 76 -2.29 -44.69 -31.87
C GLU A 76 -3.22 -45.90 -32.10
N GLU A 77 -3.62 -46.15 -33.35
CA GLU A 77 -4.42 -47.33 -33.70
C GLU A 77 -3.67 -48.64 -33.47
N GLU A 78 -2.38 -48.68 -33.77
CA GLU A 78 -1.54 -49.83 -33.48
C GLU A 78 -1.34 -50.04 -31.99
N GLU A 79 -1.07 -48.98 -31.24
CA GLU A 79 -0.96 -49.03 -29.78
C GLU A 79 -2.28 -49.56 -29.17
N GLY A 80 -3.42 -49.01 -29.57
CA GLY A 80 -4.74 -49.47 -29.15
C GLY A 80 -5.01 -50.93 -29.51
N ARG A 81 -4.56 -51.38 -30.69
CA ARG A 81 -4.65 -52.78 -31.12
C ARG A 81 -3.73 -53.71 -30.32
N LEU A 82 -2.51 -53.28 -29.99
CA LEU A 82 -1.56 -54.06 -29.19
C LEU A 82 -2.02 -54.19 -27.74
N ILE A 83 -2.47 -53.08 -27.14
CA ILE A 83 -3.13 -53.09 -25.83
C ILE A 83 -4.38 -53.97 -25.90
N GLY A 84 -5.18 -53.80 -26.95
CA GLY A 84 -6.38 -54.56 -27.31
C GLY A 84 -6.14 -56.03 -27.66
N ALA A 85 -4.89 -56.48 -27.80
CA ALA A 85 -4.50 -57.87 -27.98
C ALA A 85 -4.03 -58.54 -26.68
N LEU A 86 -3.75 -57.77 -25.62
CA LEU A 86 -3.34 -58.34 -24.33
C LEU A 86 -4.43 -59.25 -23.74
N PRO A 87 -4.09 -60.35 -23.06
CA PRO A 87 -5.07 -61.15 -22.36
C PRO A 87 -5.85 -60.33 -21.32
N GLU A 88 -7.15 -60.59 -21.18
CA GLU A 88 -8.02 -59.86 -20.24
C GLU A 88 -7.46 -59.84 -18.82
N LYS A 89 -6.94 -60.99 -18.34
CA LYS A 89 -6.29 -61.11 -17.03
C LYS A 89 -5.11 -60.15 -16.84
N ALA A 90 -4.33 -59.90 -17.89
CA ALA A 90 -3.19 -58.98 -17.83
C ALA A 90 -3.67 -57.53 -17.74
N ARG A 91 -4.68 -57.15 -18.52
CA ARG A 91 -5.27 -55.80 -18.47
C ARG A 91 -5.89 -55.50 -17.12
N THR A 92 -6.74 -56.40 -16.61
CA THR A 92 -7.38 -56.20 -15.30
C THR A 92 -6.37 -56.12 -14.15
N SER A 93 -5.26 -56.86 -14.26
CA SER A 93 -4.15 -56.78 -13.29
C SER A 93 -3.47 -55.42 -13.32
N ILE A 94 -3.13 -54.94 -14.52
CA ILE A 94 -2.52 -53.61 -14.72
C ILE A 94 -3.46 -52.50 -14.23
N GLU A 95 -4.74 -52.55 -14.60
CA GLU A 95 -5.75 -51.59 -14.15
C GLU A 95 -5.90 -51.57 -12.64
N SER A 96 -5.87 -52.75 -11.99
CA SER A 96 -5.91 -52.84 -10.53
C SER A 96 -4.67 -52.20 -9.87
N ILE A 97 -3.47 -52.46 -10.42
CA ILE A 97 -2.22 -51.88 -9.90
C ILE A 97 -2.22 -50.37 -10.08
N VAL A 98 -2.53 -49.88 -11.29
CA VAL A 98 -2.60 -48.45 -11.59
C VAL A 98 -3.68 -47.77 -10.74
N GLY A 99 -4.83 -48.42 -10.55
CA GLY A 99 -5.89 -47.93 -9.67
C GLY A 99 -5.46 -47.81 -8.22
N ALA A 100 -4.72 -48.79 -7.69
CA ALA A 100 -4.16 -48.74 -6.34
C ALA A 100 -3.12 -47.61 -6.22
N MET A 101 -2.17 -47.52 -7.15
CA MET A 101 -1.16 -46.45 -7.17
C MET A 101 -1.79 -45.06 -7.29
N THR A 102 -2.83 -44.92 -8.11
CA THR A 102 -3.56 -43.65 -8.28
C THR A 102 -4.20 -43.22 -6.96
N ARG A 103 -4.83 -44.13 -6.22
CA ARG A 103 -5.41 -43.82 -4.91
C ARG A 103 -4.35 -43.41 -3.90
N GLU A 104 -3.22 -44.12 -3.84
CA GLU A 104 -2.13 -43.76 -2.93
C GLU A 104 -1.55 -42.37 -3.24
N LEU A 105 -1.33 -42.06 -4.52
CA LEU A 105 -0.89 -40.74 -4.95
C LEU A 105 -1.92 -39.65 -4.60
N GLN A 106 -3.21 -39.92 -4.81
CA GLN A 106 -4.28 -39.00 -4.43
C GLN A 106 -4.31 -38.74 -2.92
N LEU A 107 -4.14 -39.79 -2.10
CA LEU A 107 -4.09 -39.66 -0.65
C LEU A 107 -2.89 -38.84 -0.19
N LEU A 108 -1.71 -39.09 -0.76
CA LEU A 108 -0.49 -38.33 -0.43
C LEU A 108 -0.66 -36.85 -0.77
N VAL A 109 -1.17 -36.55 -1.96
CA VAL A 109 -1.43 -35.16 -2.39
C VAL A 109 -2.50 -34.50 -1.52
N ALA A 110 -3.56 -35.23 -1.17
CA ALA A 110 -4.61 -34.72 -0.30
C ALA A 110 -4.09 -34.40 1.12
N GLN A 111 -3.26 -35.28 1.69
CA GLN A 111 -2.62 -35.06 2.99
C GLN A 111 -1.69 -33.84 2.95
N GLN A 112 -0.84 -33.74 1.91
CA GLN A 112 0.06 -32.60 1.78
C GLN A 112 -0.70 -31.29 1.59
N ASN A 113 -1.77 -31.30 0.78
CA ASN A 113 -2.63 -30.13 0.61
C ASN A 113 -3.29 -29.71 1.93
N ALA A 114 -3.80 -30.67 2.72
CA ALA A 114 -4.38 -30.37 4.03
C ALA A 114 -3.37 -29.72 4.99
N VAL A 115 -2.12 -30.19 5.01
CA VAL A 115 -1.05 -29.58 5.80
C VAL A 115 -0.72 -28.16 5.31
N CYS A 116 -0.63 -27.96 4.00
CA CYS A 116 -0.38 -26.64 3.42
C CYS A 116 -1.51 -25.66 3.75
N LEU A 117 -2.77 -26.09 3.66
CA LEU A 117 -3.93 -25.27 4.03
C LEU A 117 -3.93 -24.90 5.51
N ALA A 118 -3.61 -25.86 6.39
CA ALA A 118 -3.53 -25.59 7.82
C ALA A 118 -2.45 -24.55 8.15
N LYS A 119 -1.25 -24.66 7.55
CA LYS A 119 -0.18 -23.67 7.72
C LYS A 119 -0.57 -22.30 7.19
N ALA A 120 -1.15 -22.24 5.99
CA ALA A 120 -1.60 -20.98 5.42
C ALA A 120 -2.67 -20.30 6.29
N GLN A 121 -3.55 -21.10 6.91
CA GLN A 121 -4.56 -20.59 7.83
C GLN A 121 -3.92 -20.07 9.12
N GLU A 122 -2.96 -20.80 9.69
CA GLU A 122 -2.20 -20.37 10.88
C GLU A 122 -1.48 -19.03 10.63
N GLU A 123 -0.74 -18.92 9.52
CA GLU A 123 -0.08 -17.67 9.12
C GLU A 123 -1.08 -16.52 8.93
N CYS A 124 -2.24 -16.79 8.32
CA CYS A 124 -3.31 -15.79 8.18
C CYS A 124 -3.85 -15.33 9.54
N GLU A 125 -3.98 -16.23 10.51
CA GLU A 125 -4.44 -15.90 11.85
C GLU A 125 -3.39 -15.10 12.63
N GLU A 126 -2.11 -15.46 12.54
CA GLU A 126 -1.01 -14.67 13.11
C GLU A 126 -1.01 -13.25 12.55
N LEU A 127 -1.04 -13.10 11.22
CA LEU A 127 -1.08 -11.79 10.57
C LEU A 127 -2.31 -10.97 10.97
N ARG A 128 -3.47 -11.62 11.22
CA ARG A 128 -4.66 -10.93 11.73
C ARG A 128 -4.47 -10.44 13.16
N ARG A 129 -3.85 -11.23 14.03
CA ARG A 129 -3.53 -10.82 15.41
C ARG A 129 -2.56 -9.65 15.39
N ASP A 130 -1.49 -9.74 14.61
CA ASP A 130 -0.49 -8.68 14.48
C ASP A 130 -1.08 -7.38 13.93
N LYS A 131 -1.91 -7.47 12.88
CA LYS A 131 -2.64 -6.31 12.35
C LYS A 131 -3.52 -5.66 13.41
N THR A 132 -4.22 -6.46 14.22
CA THR A 132 -5.10 -5.96 15.27
C THR A 132 -4.29 -5.25 16.36
N ASN A 133 -3.16 -5.84 16.77
CA ASN A 133 -2.24 -5.26 17.74
C ASN A 133 -1.64 -3.94 17.23
N ALA A 134 -1.18 -3.91 15.98
CA ALA A 134 -0.65 -2.72 15.34
C ALA A 134 -1.71 -1.60 15.28
N ASN A 135 -2.93 -1.91 14.87
CA ASN A 135 -4.03 -0.96 14.82
C ASN A 135 -4.37 -0.40 16.21
N TRP A 136 -4.37 -1.24 17.25
CA TRP A 136 -4.58 -0.79 18.62
C TRP A 136 -3.47 0.17 19.05
N ARG A 137 -2.21 -0.14 18.75
CA ARG A 137 -1.06 0.70 19.07
C ARG A 137 -1.10 2.03 18.32
N ILE A 138 -1.47 2.02 17.04
CA ILE A 138 -1.67 3.23 16.23
C ILE A 138 -2.72 4.13 16.90
N LYS A 139 -3.88 3.58 17.23
CA LYS A 139 -4.97 4.34 17.88
C LYS A 139 -4.54 4.94 19.22
N GLU A 140 -3.78 4.19 20.02
CA GLU A 140 -3.23 4.68 21.28
C GLU A 140 -2.26 5.85 21.06
N LEU A 141 -1.36 5.74 20.08
CA LEU A 141 -0.41 6.79 19.73
C LEU A 141 -1.10 8.03 19.15
N GLU A 142 -2.10 7.85 18.29
CA GLU A 142 -2.92 8.93 17.76
C GLU A 142 -3.62 9.69 18.90
N THR A 143 -4.17 8.97 19.90
CA THR A 143 -4.78 9.59 21.07
C THR A 143 -3.75 10.41 21.86
N LYS A 144 -2.55 9.86 22.11
CA LYS A 144 -1.47 10.58 22.80
C LYS A 144 -1.02 11.83 22.04
N ILE A 145 -0.94 11.77 20.72
CA ILE A 145 -0.61 12.94 19.88
C ILE A 145 -1.66 14.02 20.04
N HIS A 146 -2.95 13.67 20.02
CA HIS A 146 -4.03 14.65 20.22
C HIS A 146 -3.99 15.27 21.61
N ASP A 147 -3.74 14.48 22.65
CA ASP A 147 -3.63 15.00 24.02
C ASP A 147 -2.39 15.90 24.17
N GLN A 148 -1.26 15.53 23.58
CA GLN A 148 -0.07 16.38 23.55
C GLN A 148 -0.29 17.68 22.79
N ALA A 149 -0.99 17.63 21.64
CA ALA A 149 -1.34 18.82 20.88
C ALA A 149 -2.21 19.78 21.72
N ARG A 150 -3.20 19.24 22.44
CA ARG A 150 -4.02 20.03 23.37
C ARG A 150 -3.18 20.67 24.48
N GLN A 151 -2.27 19.91 25.09
CA GLN A 151 -1.39 20.44 26.13
C GLN A 151 -0.47 21.56 25.61
N ILE A 152 0.06 21.43 24.39
CA ILE A 152 0.88 22.47 23.76
C ILE A 152 0.05 23.74 23.56
N GLU A 153 -1.17 23.62 23.06
CA GLU A 153 -2.09 24.74 22.89
C GLU A 153 -2.39 25.43 24.24
N GLU A 154 -2.72 24.67 25.28
CA GLU A 154 -2.97 25.20 26.64
C GLU A 154 -1.76 25.94 27.21
N ILE A 155 -0.55 25.40 27.02
CA ILE A 155 0.69 26.03 27.49
C ILE A 155 0.98 27.30 26.69
N SER A 156 0.75 27.28 25.37
CA SER A 156 0.93 28.46 24.50
C SER A 156 0.01 29.59 24.93
N ASP A 157 -1.28 29.30 25.10
CA ASP A 157 -2.29 30.24 25.60
C ASP A 157 -1.90 30.84 26.96
N LEU A 158 -1.45 29.99 27.90
CA LEU A 158 -1.02 30.45 29.21
C LEU A 158 0.22 31.34 29.11
N SER A 159 1.17 30.98 28.25
CA SER A 159 2.39 31.73 28.02
C SER A 159 2.08 33.12 27.44
N GLU A 160 1.19 33.20 26.46
CA GLU A 160 0.74 34.47 25.86
C GLU A 160 0.04 35.36 26.90
N ARG A 161 -0.86 34.80 27.71
CA ARG A 161 -1.53 35.55 28.79
C ARG A 161 -0.52 36.08 29.80
N LYS A 162 0.45 35.25 30.22
CA LYS A 162 1.50 35.66 31.16
C LYS A 162 2.44 36.70 30.56
N GLN A 163 2.71 36.62 29.26
CA GLN A 163 3.50 37.63 28.57
C GLN A 163 2.76 38.96 28.49
N ALA A 164 1.45 38.95 28.23
CA ALA A 164 0.62 40.14 28.25
C ALA A 164 0.54 40.75 29.67
N GLU A 165 0.31 39.94 30.71
CA GLU A 165 0.33 40.39 32.11
C GLU A 165 1.67 41.03 32.49
N ASN A 166 2.80 40.40 32.10
CA ASN A 166 4.12 40.96 32.35
C ASN A 166 4.34 42.28 31.62
N ALA A 167 3.84 42.45 30.40
CA ALA A 167 3.94 43.71 29.66
C ALA A 167 3.18 44.85 30.36
N VAL A 168 1.97 44.56 30.87
CA VAL A 168 1.19 45.51 31.68
C VAL A 168 1.95 45.90 32.95
N LEU A 169 2.40 44.91 33.72
CA LEU A 169 3.16 45.17 34.95
C LEU A 169 4.45 45.96 34.69
N GLN A 170 5.14 45.72 33.57
CA GLN A 170 6.31 46.49 33.16
C GLN A 170 5.96 47.96 32.86
N SER A 171 4.82 48.20 32.21
CA SER A 171 4.31 49.56 31.99
C SER A 171 3.99 50.26 33.32
N ASP A 172 3.22 49.60 34.19
CA ASP A 172 2.86 50.14 35.50
C ASP A 172 4.10 50.46 36.35
N MET A 173 5.11 49.57 36.33
CA MET A 173 6.38 49.83 37.02
C MET A 173 7.14 51.02 36.41
N ALA A 174 7.06 51.23 35.11
CA ALA A 174 7.68 52.40 34.46
C ALA A 174 6.97 53.70 34.86
N GLU A 175 5.63 53.70 34.89
CA GLU A 175 4.82 54.82 35.34
C GLU A 175 5.11 55.17 36.81
N LEU A 176 5.09 54.18 37.70
CA LEU A 176 5.42 54.38 39.11
C LEU A 176 6.86 54.90 39.31
N ARG A 177 7.82 54.43 38.51
CA ARG A 177 9.20 54.96 38.56
C ARG A 177 9.25 56.43 38.15
N ASN A 178 8.52 56.81 37.10
CA ASN A 178 8.43 58.21 36.66
C ASN A 178 7.77 59.08 37.74
N GLU A 179 6.71 58.60 38.38
CA GLU A 179 6.03 59.32 39.47
C GLU A 179 6.95 59.50 40.69
N ILE A 180 7.69 58.46 41.08
CA ILE A 180 8.69 58.57 42.17
C ILE A 180 9.75 59.62 41.82
N GLU A 181 10.25 59.64 40.58
CA GLU A 181 11.25 60.62 40.15
C GLU A 181 10.67 62.05 40.15
N HIS A 182 9.42 62.22 39.69
CA HIS A 182 8.71 63.48 39.76
C HIS A 182 8.58 63.96 41.22
N LEU A 183 8.08 63.12 42.12
CA LEU A 183 7.93 63.46 43.54
C LEU A 183 9.26 63.77 44.22
N ARG A 184 10.34 63.05 43.88
CA ARG A 184 11.70 63.36 44.35
C ARG A 184 12.18 64.71 43.86
N SER A 185 11.97 65.03 42.58
CA SER A 185 12.34 66.34 42.03
C SER A 185 11.57 67.48 42.70
N ALA A 186 10.27 67.30 42.94
CA ALA A 186 9.44 68.24 43.67
C ALA A 186 9.92 68.41 45.12
N GLY A 187 10.21 67.32 45.83
CA GLY A 187 10.80 67.35 47.17
C GLY A 187 12.12 68.13 47.22
N ASN A 188 13.05 67.86 46.29
CA ASN A 188 14.32 68.58 46.19
C ASN A 188 14.11 70.09 45.92
N SER A 189 13.10 70.46 45.13
CA SER A 189 12.77 71.86 44.87
C SER A 189 12.24 72.58 46.12
N VAL A 190 11.40 71.89 46.91
CA VAL A 190 10.89 72.39 48.20
C VAL A 190 12.04 72.54 49.20
N ASP A 191 12.93 71.55 49.30
CA ASP A 191 14.11 71.62 50.17
C ASP A 191 15.05 72.76 49.80
N ARG A 192 15.20 73.05 48.51
CA ARG A 192 15.94 74.21 48.02
C ARG A 192 15.28 75.53 48.43
N LEU A 193 13.97 75.67 48.21
CA LEU A 193 13.22 76.86 48.63
C LEU A 193 13.29 77.07 50.15
N LEU A 194 13.13 76.00 50.95
CA LEU A 194 13.28 76.05 52.40
C LEU A 194 14.70 76.46 52.82
N SER A 195 15.72 76.00 52.10
CA SER A 195 17.11 76.36 52.35
C SER A 195 17.43 77.81 51.98
N GLU A 196 16.86 78.32 50.89
CA GLU A 196 16.95 79.73 50.48
C GLU A 196 16.21 80.65 51.45
N LEU A 197 15.00 80.26 51.88
CA LEU A 197 14.23 80.96 52.91
C LEU A 197 14.98 81.00 54.25
N LYS A 198 15.68 79.93 54.59
CA LYS A 198 16.56 79.89 55.76
C LYS A 198 17.74 80.88 55.63
N LYS A 199 18.20 81.22 54.43
CA LYS A 199 19.34 82.13 54.23
C LYS A 199 18.94 83.60 54.04
N SER A 200 17.66 83.88 53.81
CA SER A 200 17.13 85.23 53.58
C SER A 200 17.02 86.06 54.87
N GLU A 201 17.30 87.37 54.79
CA GLU A 201 17.11 88.35 55.88
C GLU A 201 15.63 88.56 56.24
N ALA A 202 14.67 88.20 55.36
CA ALA A 202 13.23 88.33 55.60
C ALA A 202 12.60 87.12 56.33
N ARG A 203 13.43 86.27 56.94
CA ARG A 203 13.02 84.98 57.52
C ARG A 203 11.94 85.10 58.61
N ASP A 204 12.03 86.12 59.45
CA ASP A 204 11.15 86.26 60.62
C ASP A 204 9.78 86.86 60.26
N GLU A 205 9.70 87.74 59.25
CA GLU A 205 8.42 88.23 58.70
C GLU A 205 7.64 87.11 58.00
N ILE A 206 8.31 86.29 57.20
CA ILE A 206 7.65 85.18 56.49
C ILE A 206 7.19 84.09 57.47
N ARG A 207 7.95 83.80 58.54
CA ARG A 207 7.51 82.89 59.61
C ARG A 207 6.29 83.40 60.36
N SER A 208 6.19 84.71 60.55
CA SER A 208 5.02 85.34 61.18
C SER A 208 3.77 85.11 60.34
N VAL A 209 3.83 85.39 59.03
CA VAL A 209 2.69 85.21 58.10
C VAL A 209 2.28 83.74 57.95
N ILE A 210 3.25 82.82 57.87
CA ILE A 210 2.94 81.37 57.80
C ILE A 210 2.28 80.88 59.10
N SER A 211 2.73 81.37 60.27
CA SER A 211 2.13 81.02 61.56
C SER A 211 0.70 81.56 61.69
N GLU A 212 0.43 82.74 61.13
CA GLU A 212 -0.90 83.34 61.07
C GLU A 212 -1.85 82.55 60.15
N ILE A 213 -1.39 82.12 58.97
CA ILE A 213 -2.17 81.28 58.06
C ILE A 213 -2.44 79.89 58.65
N MET A 214 -1.43 79.23 59.23
CA MET A 214 -1.62 77.92 59.85
C MET A 214 -2.53 77.98 61.08
N SER A 215 -2.51 79.09 61.84
CA SER A 215 -3.46 79.30 62.94
C SER A 215 -4.89 79.49 62.42
N GLY A 216 -5.09 80.21 61.30
CA GLY A 216 -6.39 80.35 60.65
C GLY A 216 -6.93 79.06 59.99
N VAL A 217 -6.06 78.21 59.45
CA VAL A 217 -6.45 76.89 58.88
C VAL A 217 -6.80 75.89 59.98
N VAL A 218 -6.06 75.89 61.10
CA VAL A 218 -6.40 75.05 62.27
C VAL A 218 -7.70 75.51 62.95
N GLU A 219 -8.05 76.79 62.89
CA GLU A 219 -9.38 77.28 63.29
C GLU A 219 -10.50 76.89 62.31
N SER A 220 -10.19 76.78 61.01
CA SER A 220 -11.13 76.35 59.97
C SER A 220 -11.45 74.85 59.99
N GLU A 221 -10.50 73.98 60.38
CA GLU A 221 -10.75 72.52 60.50
C GLU A 221 -11.32 72.11 61.87
N ARG A 222 -11.22 72.97 62.91
CA ARG A 222 -11.81 72.72 64.24
C ARG A 222 -13.30 73.05 64.36
N ASN A 223 -13.94 73.60 63.32
CA ASN A 223 -15.40 73.82 63.29
C ASN A 223 -16.10 72.97 62.21
N PRO A 224 -16.43 71.70 62.49
CA PRO A 224 -17.48 70.99 61.80
C PRO A 224 -18.81 71.19 62.55
N SER A 225 -19.58 72.24 62.25
CA SER A 225 -21.07 72.31 62.40
C SER A 225 -21.54 73.76 62.20
N MET A 226 -22.30 74.04 61.14
CA MET A 226 -23.78 74.14 61.09
C MET A 226 -24.35 75.32 61.91
N PRO A 227 -25.31 76.08 61.37
CA PRO A 227 -26.54 75.58 60.73
C PRO A 227 -26.59 75.66 59.20
#